data_AF-A0A1H8V3X6-F1
#
_entry.id   AF-A0A1H8V3X6-F1
#
_cell.length_a   1.000
_cell.length_b   1.000
_cell.length_c   1.000
_cell.angle_alpha   90.00
_cell.angle_beta   90.00
_cell.angle_gamma   90.00
#
_symmetry.space_group_name_H-M   'P 1'
#
loop_
_entity.id
_entity.type
_entity.pdbx_description
1 polymer ?
#
loop_
_entity_poly.entity_id
_entity_poly.type
_entity_poly.pdbx_seq_one_letter_code
_entity_poly.pdbx_strand_id
1 'polypeptide(L)'
;MKAAKTPKPFIRYETLKAWEVVIVVIYALITVVIAMSRLVLNLSFRRDAIIFYAAVPQLCFLFFLYVSLRNFRFYLIWLCFGVMHFILFLCFKGPSEFQMIGNPSGLLANTLPLLFLFQALRYYSVNILHREFVSPAKGEDGDLIENKKPTGTDYLISVIYFGTWFALTMLSASHS
;
A
#
# COMPACT_ATOMS: atom_id res chain seq x y z
N MET A 1 4.98 21.02 34.23
CA MET A 1 5.19 19.60 33.85
C MET A 1 4.42 19.34 32.56
N LYS A 2 5.09 19.01 31.44
CA LYS A 2 4.39 18.55 30.23
C LYS A 2 3.84 17.15 30.51
N ALA A 3 2.53 16.96 30.38
CA ALA A 3 1.90 15.66 30.54
C ALA A 3 2.59 14.63 29.63
N ALA A 4 3.03 13.51 30.20
CA ALA A 4 3.55 12.39 29.43
C ALA A 4 2.43 11.89 28.51
N LYS A 5 2.57 12.08 27.19
CA LYS A 5 1.64 11.50 26.22
C LYS A 5 1.76 9.99 26.33
N THR A 6 0.72 9.35 26.87
CA THR A 6 0.61 7.89 26.90
C THR A 6 0.79 7.33 25.48
N PRO A 7 1.61 6.28 25.29
CA PRO A 7 1.81 5.67 23.99
C PRO A 7 0.46 5.17 23.45
N LYS A 8 0.18 5.49 22.19
CA LYS A 8 -1.09 5.10 21.56
C LYS A 8 -1.09 3.58 21.32
N PRO A 9 -2.23 2.88 21.50
CA PRO A 9 -2.31 1.44 21.30
C PRO A 9 -2.08 1.04 19.84
N PHE A 10 -1.64 -0.20 19.62
CA PHE A 10 -1.47 -0.75 18.26
C PHE A 10 -2.80 -0.78 17.49
N ILE A 11 -3.90 -1.23 18.09
CA ILE A 11 -5.21 -1.22 17.43
C ILE A 11 -5.94 0.07 17.81
N ARG A 12 -6.29 0.87 16.80
CA ARG A 12 -7.05 2.12 16.95
C ARG A 12 -8.19 2.16 15.97
N TYR A 13 -9.38 2.45 16.47
CA TYR A 13 -10.59 2.64 15.67
C TYR A 13 -10.96 4.12 15.67
N GLU A 14 -10.24 4.91 14.90
CA GLU A 14 -10.55 6.34 14.74
C GLU A 14 -11.56 6.53 13.59
N THR A 15 -12.37 7.58 13.64
CA THR A 15 -13.25 7.96 12.52
C THR A 15 -12.41 8.32 11.29
N LEU A 16 -12.83 7.88 10.11
CA LEU A 16 -12.16 8.21 8.86
C LEU A 16 -12.22 9.72 8.62
N LYS A 17 -11.10 10.30 8.21
CA LYS A 17 -11.04 11.70 7.78
C LYS A 17 -11.76 11.85 6.44
N ALA A 18 -12.33 13.03 6.17
CA ALA A 18 -13.06 13.27 4.91
C ALA A 18 -12.24 12.92 3.66
N TRP A 19 -10.95 13.27 3.64
CA TRP A 19 -10.06 12.95 2.52
C TRP A 19 -9.76 11.45 2.39
N GLU A 20 -9.73 10.69 3.50
CA GLU A 20 -9.57 9.23 3.48
C GLU A 20 -10.80 8.58 2.84
N VAL A 21 -12.00 9.09 3.15
CA VAL A 21 -13.25 8.64 2.51
C VAL A 21 -13.24 8.94 1.02
N VAL A 22 -12.82 10.15 0.61
CA VAL A 22 -12.70 10.52 -0.80
C VAL A 22 -11.75 9.58 -1.54
N ILE A 23 -10.58 9.27 -0.97
CA ILE A 23 -9.63 8.32 -1.56
C ILE A 23 -10.27 6.93 -1.72
N VAL A 24 -10.95 6.43 -0.68
CA VAL A 24 -11.62 5.12 -0.74
C VAL A 24 -12.67 5.08 -1.85
N VAL A 25 -13.48 6.13 -1.99
CA VAL A 25 -14.52 6.21 -3.03
C VAL A 25 -13.90 6.25 -4.42
N ILE A 26 -12.91 7.12 -4.65
CA ILE A 26 -12.19 7.21 -5.93
C ILE A 26 -11.56 5.87 -6.27
N TYR A 27 -10.90 5.24 -5.30
CA TYR A 27 -10.23 3.97 -5.49
C TYR A 27 -11.20 2.82 -5.79
N ALA A 28 -12.39 2.82 -5.17
CA ALA A 28 -13.46 1.88 -5.48
C ALA A 28 -13.95 2.04 -6.92
N LEU A 29 -14.15 3.28 -7.39
CA LEU A 29 -14.54 3.54 -8.79
C LEU A 29 -13.48 3.05 -9.77
N ILE A 30 -12.19 3.34 -9.51
CA ILE A 30 -11.08 2.83 -10.32
C ILE A 30 -11.07 1.29 -10.32
N THR A 31 -11.31 0.66 -9.18
CA THR A 31 -11.39 -0.81 -9.05
C THR A 31 -12.47 -1.38 -9.96
N VAL A 32 -13.65 -0.75 -10.04
CA VAL A 32 -14.72 -1.16 -10.95
C VAL A 32 -14.31 -1.02 -12.42
N VAL A 33 -13.67 0.10 -12.79
CA VAL A 33 -13.17 0.32 -14.16
C VAL A 33 -12.15 -0.75 -14.54
N ILE A 34 -11.22 -1.09 -13.64
CA ILE A 34 -10.23 -2.14 -13.87
C ILE A 34 -10.91 -3.51 -13.97
N ALA A 35 -11.86 -3.84 -13.12
CA ALA A 35 -12.61 -5.10 -13.18
C ALA A 35 -13.35 -5.26 -14.52
N MET A 36 -13.92 -4.18 -15.04
CA MET A 36 -14.64 -4.15 -16.32
C MET A 36 -13.74 -3.86 -17.53
N SER A 37 -12.43 -3.73 -17.32
CA SER A 37 -11.50 -3.24 -18.36
C SER A 37 -11.46 -4.09 -19.62
N ARG A 38 -11.80 -5.39 -19.55
CA ARG A 38 -11.91 -6.26 -20.73
C ARG A 38 -13.00 -5.83 -21.71
N LEU A 39 -14.03 -5.15 -21.21
CA LEU A 39 -15.19 -4.72 -22.00
C LEU A 39 -15.03 -3.29 -22.54
N VAL A 40 -14.22 -2.47 -21.86
CA VAL A 40 -14.18 -1.01 -22.06
C VAL A 40 -12.86 -0.55 -22.67
N LEU A 41 -11.75 -1.23 -22.38
CA LEU A 41 -10.40 -0.76 -22.71
C LEU A 41 -9.74 -1.68 -23.75
N ASN A 42 -8.96 -1.08 -24.64
CA ASN A 42 -8.09 -1.83 -25.54
C ASN A 42 -6.93 -2.50 -24.78
N LEU A 43 -6.27 -3.48 -25.40
CA LEU A 43 -5.25 -4.32 -24.75
C LEU A 43 -4.08 -3.51 -24.17
N SER A 44 -3.54 -2.55 -24.92
CA SER A 44 -2.38 -1.75 -24.48
C SER A 44 -2.74 -0.86 -23.29
N PHE A 45 -3.84 -0.12 -23.39
CA PHE A 45 -4.26 0.79 -22.34
C PHE A 45 -4.68 0.04 -21.07
N ARG A 46 -5.30 -1.13 -21.23
CA ARG A 46 -5.61 -2.03 -20.11
C ARG A 46 -4.36 -2.48 -19.37
N ARG A 47 -3.29 -2.83 -20.09
CA ARG A 47 -2.01 -3.23 -19.49
C ARG A 47 -1.47 -2.13 -18.59
N ASP A 48 -1.34 -0.92 -19.14
CA ASP A 48 -0.79 0.22 -18.42
C ASP A 48 -1.67 0.59 -17.23
N ALA A 49 -2.99 0.59 -17.41
CA ALA A 49 -3.95 0.85 -16.34
C ALA A 49 -3.80 -0.16 -15.19
N ILE A 50 -3.62 -1.45 -15.46
CA ILE A 50 -3.37 -2.47 -14.42
C ILE A 50 -2.05 -2.22 -13.69
N ILE A 51 -0.98 -1.86 -14.41
CA ILE A 51 0.32 -1.53 -13.80
C ILE A 51 0.18 -0.36 -12.85
N PHE A 52 -0.41 0.76 -13.29
CA PHE A 52 -0.60 1.94 -12.44
C PHE A 52 -1.53 1.65 -11.26
N TYR A 53 -2.63 0.95 -11.51
CA TYR A 53 -3.59 0.56 -10.47
C TYR A 53 -2.96 -0.31 -9.38
N ALA A 54 -2.02 -1.19 -9.73
CA ALA A 54 -1.31 -2.00 -8.74
C ALA A 54 -0.18 -1.23 -8.05
N ALA A 55 0.71 -0.59 -8.80
CA ALA A 55 1.97 -0.05 -8.27
C ALA A 55 1.79 1.25 -7.48
N VAL A 56 0.95 2.18 -7.95
CA VAL A 56 0.75 3.49 -7.31
C VAL A 56 0.31 3.36 -5.85
N PRO A 57 -0.77 2.64 -5.52
CA PRO A 57 -1.22 2.52 -4.13
C PRO A 57 -0.19 1.81 -3.24
N GLN A 58 0.53 0.81 -3.75
CA GLN A 58 1.59 0.12 -3.00
C GLN A 58 2.72 1.06 -2.58
N LEU A 59 3.09 2.02 -3.43
CA LEU A 59 4.05 3.09 -3.12
C LEU A 59 3.42 4.15 -2.19
N CYS A 60 2.17 4.53 -2.43
CA CYS A 60 1.46 5.50 -1.60
C CYS A 60 1.29 5.05 -0.16
N PHE A 61 1.18 3.74 0.11
CA PHE A 61 1.10 3.19 1.47
C PHE A 61 2.23 3.67 2.37
N LEU A 62 3.46 3.75 1.85
CA LEU A 62 4.61 4.13 2.66
C LEU A 62 4.83 5.65 2.71
N PHE A 63 4.63 6.36 1.60
CA PHE A 63 4.92 7.80 1.56
C PHE A 63 3.77 8.69 2.04
N PHE A 64 2.53 8.36 1.68
CA PHE A 64 1.40 9.27 1.82
C PHE A 64 0.32 8.75 2.76
N LEU A 65 0.14 7.43 2.84
CA LEU A 65 -0.95 6.81 3.60
C LEU A 65 -0.47 6.12 4.87
N TYR A 66 0.82 6.15 5.21
CA TYR A 66 1.35 5.41 6.36
C TYR A 66 0.68 5.86 7.67
N VAL A 67 0.40 7.17 7.84
CA VAL A 67 -0.31 7.67 9.03
C VAL A 67 -1.74 7.14 9.08
N SER A 68 -2.45 7.15 7.95
CA SER A 68 -3.84 6.66 7.86
C SER A 68 -3.93 5.15 8.04
N LEU A 69 -2.98 4.38 7.53
CA LEU A 69 -2.91 2.92 7.71
C LEU A 69 -2.67 2.49 9.16
N ARG A 70 -2.25 3.40 10.04
CA ARG A 70 -2.22 3.17 11.48
C ARG A 70 -3.62 3.13 12.12
N ASN A 71 -4.64 3.71 11.47
CA ASN A 71 -6.03 3.54 11.83
C ASN A 71 -6.50 2.17 11.33
N PHE A 72 -6.90 1.31 12.25
CA PHE A 72 -7.25 -0.08 11.93
C PHE A 72 -8.49 -0.16 11.02
N ARG A 73 -9.42 0.81 11.10
CA ARG A 73 -10.55 0.89 10.16
C ARG A 73 -10.09 1.10 8.72
N PHE A 74 -9.22 2.07 8.51
CA PHE A 74 -8.67 2.37 7.19
C PHE A 74 -7.82 1.21 6.66
N TYR A 75 -7.03 0.59 7.52
CA TYR A 75 -6.29 -0.63 7.19
C TYR A 75 -7.21 -1.76 6.72
N LEU A 76 -8.31 -2.05 7.43
CA LEU A 76 -9.24 -3.11 7.02
C LEU A 76 -9.87 -2.82 5.65
N ILE A 77 -10.20 -1.56 5.35
CA ILE A 77 -10.69 -1.16 4.02
C ILE A 77 -9.64 -1.45 2.95
N TRP A 78 -8.38 -1.07 3.18
CA TRP A 78 -7.30 -1.38 2.25
C TRP A 78 -7.01 -2.88 2.14
N LEU A 79 -7.21 -3.64 3.22
CA LEU A 79 -7.12 -5.08 3.19
C LEU A 79 -8.20 -5.69 2.29
N CYS A 80 -9.44 -5.16 2.32
CA CYS A 80 -10.47 -5.54 1.36
C CYS A 80 -10.05 -5.23 -0.09
N PHE A 81 -9.46 -4.07 -0.36
CA PHE A 81 -8.88 -3.77 -1.68
C PHE A 81 -7.73 -4.72 -2.05
N GLY A 82 -6.89 -5.11 -1.09
CA GLY A 82 -5.85 -6.12 -1.30
C GLY A 82 -6.43 -7.48 -1.70
N VAL A 83 -7.54 -7.90 -1.08
CA VAL A 83 -8.26 -9.12 -1.48
C VAL A 83 -8.83 -8.96 -2.90
N MET A 84 -9.42 -7.80 -3.21
CA MET A 84 -9.91 -7.52 -4.57
C MET A 84 -8.78 -7.53 -5.60
N HIS A 85 -7.60 -6.98 -5.29
CA HIS A 85 -6.42 -7.08 -6.15
C HIS A 85 -6.03 -8.54 -6.40
N PHE A 86 -6.04 -9.37 -5.35
CA PHE A 86 -5.75 -10.78 -5.50
C PHE A 86 -6.79 -11.51 -6.36
N ILE A 87 -8.09 -11.21 -6.20
CA ILE A 87 -9.14 -11.73 -7.08
C ILE A 87 -8.90 -11.30 -8.54
N LEU A 88 -8.62 -10.02 -8.77
CA LEU A 88 -8.31 -9.49 -10.11
C LEU A 88 -7.06 -10.15 -10.70
N PHE A 89 -6.03 -10.43 -9.88
CA PHE A 89 -4.88 -11.23 -10.30
C PHE A 89 -5.32 -12.61 -10.80
N LEU A 90 -6.17 -13.32 -10.05
CA LEU A 90 -6.68 -14.62 -10.49
C LEU A 90 -7.51 -14.53 -11.78
N CYS A 91 -8.26 -13.45 -11.97
CA CYS A 91 -9.02 -13.21 -13.19
C CYS A 91 -8.11 -12.88 -14.39
N PHE A 92 -7.06 -12.08 -14.19
CA PHE A 92 -6.17 -11.62 -15.26
C PHE A 92 -4.97 -12.54 -15.55
N LYS A 93 -4.61 -13.45 -14.65
CA LYS A 93 -3.57 -14.47 -14.91
C LYS A 93 -3.97 -15.55 -15.92
N GLY A 94 -5.23 -15.60 -16.34
CA GLY A 94 -5.80 -16.55 -17.32
C GLY A 94 -5.30 -16.36 -18.77
N PRO A 95 -5.84 -17.12 -19.76
CA PRO A 95 -5.13 -17.44 -20.99
C PRO A 95 -4.89 -16.26 -21.97
N SER A 96 -3.71 -16.34 -22.58
CA SER A 96 -3.16 -15.77 -23.83
C SER A 96 -3.18 -14.27 -24.13
N GLU A 97 -4.10 -13.44 -23.62
CA GLU A 97 -4.22 -12.05 -24.12
C GLU A 97 -2.96 -11.18 -23.87
N PHE A 98 -2.17 -11.50 -22.85
CA PHE A 98 -0.92 -10.80 -22.54
C PHE A 98 0.36 -11.60 -22.81
N GLN A 99 0.29 -12.82 -23.35
CA GLN A 99 1.49 -13.66 -23.54
C GLN A 99 2.54 -13.05 -24.49
N MET A 100 2.13 -12.22 -25.44
CA MET A 100 3.06 -11.54 -26.37
C MET A 100 3.63 -10.23 -25.83
N ILE A 101 3.02 -9.64 -24.80
CA ILE A 101 3.31 -8.26 -24.33
C ILE A 101 3.75 -8.23 -22.86
N GLY A 102 3.63 -9.35 -22.15
CA GLY A 102 3.93 -9.51 -20.73
C GLY A 102 2.69 -9.26 -19.86
N ASN A 103 2.38 -10.19 -18.94
CA ASN A 103 1.17 -10.10 -18.11
C ASN A 103 1.37 -9.25 -16.84
N PRO A 104 0.81 -8.02 -16.75
CA PRO A 104 1.02 -7.16 -15.59
C PRO A 104 0.31 -7.64 -14.32
N SER A 105 -0.51 -8.71 -14.40
CA SER A 105 -1.34 -9.15 -13.29
C SER A 105 -0.56 -9.52 -12.04
N GLY A 106 0.71 -9.95 -12.17
CA GLY A 106 1.55 -10.33 -11.03
C GLY A 106 1.67 -9.22 -9.97
N LEU A 107 1.74 -7.95 -10.42
CA LEU A 107 1.82 -6.78 -9.54
C LEU A 107 0.64 -6.66 -8.56
N LEU A 108 -0.56 -7.09 -8.97
CA LEU A 108 -1.76 -7.01 -8.13
C LEU A 108 -1.61 -7.87 -6.86
N ALA A 109 -0.96 -9.03 -6.98
CA ALA A 109 -0.76 -9.99 -5.88
C ALA A 109 0.12 -9.42 -4.76
N ASN A 110 0.96 -8.42 -5.03
CA ASN A 110 1.90 -7.85 -4.06
C ASN A 110 1.22 -7.05 -2.94
N THR A 111 -0.01 -6.59 -3.17
CA THR A 111 -0.72 -5.67 -2.27
C THR A 111 -0.98 -6.28 -0.89
N LEU A 112 -1.40 -7.56 -0.84
CA LEU A 112 -1.65 -8.26 0.43
C LEU A 112 -0.37 -8.47 1.25
N PRO A 113 0.70 -9.08 0.70
CA PRO A 113 1.98 -9.19 1.40
C PRO A 113 2.49 -7.86 1.95
N LEU A 114 2.37 -6.78 1.18
CA LEU A 114 2.84 -5.46 1.59
C LEU A 114 1.99 -4.85 2.72
N LEU A 115 0.67 -5.02 2.69
CA LEU A 115 -0.20 -4.60 3.78
C LEU A 115 0.07 -5.38 5.07
N PHE A 116 0.33 -6.69 4.98
CA PHE A 116 0.73 -7.48 6.15
C PHE A 116 2.11 -7.08 6.66
N LEU A 117 3.08 -6.89 5.76
CA LEU A 117 4.41 -6.40 6.10
C LEU A 117 4.34 -5.05 6.81
N PHE A 118 3.52 -4.12 6.31
CA PHE A 118 3.30 -2.82 6.95
C PHE A 118 2.82 -2.97 8.39
N GLN A 119 1.82 -3.82 8.65
CA GLN A 119 1.34 -4.03 10.02
C GLN A 119 2.34 -4.77 10.90
N ALA A 120 3.10 -5.72 10.36
CA ALA A 120 4.17 -6.40 11.11
C ALA A 120 5.28 -5.42 11.52
N LEU A 121 5.71 -4.55 10.61
CA LEU A 121 6.71 -3.52 10.87
C LEU A 121 6.19 -2.48 11.89
N ARG A 122 4.91 -2.08 11.77
CA ARG A 122 4.28 -1.20 12.75
C ARG A 122 4.15 -1.86 14.11
N TYR A 123 3.80 -3.15 14.17
CA TYR A 123 3.72 -3.91 15.41
C TYR A 123 5.08 -3.93 16.11
N TYR A 124 6.16 -4.18 15.36
CA TYR A 124 7.52 -4.11 15.87
C TYR A 124 7.83 -2.70 16.44
N SER A 125 7.54 -1.65 15.66
CA SER A 125 7.79 -0.26 16.07
C SER A 125 7.05 0.12 17.37
N VAL A 126 5.76 -0.20 17.48
CA VAL A 126 4.93 0.20 18.63
C VAL A 126 5.22 -0.64 19.87
N ASN A 127 5.42 -1.96 19.72
CA ASN A 127 5.54 -2.85 20.89
C ASN A 127 6.97 -3.02 21.39
N ILE A 128 7.97 -2.90 20.52
CA ILE A 128 9.38 -3.11 20.89
C ILE A 128 10.10 -1.76 21.06
N LEU A 129 9.81 -0.78 20.21
CA LEU A 129 10.46 0.54 20.28
C LEU A 129 9.61 1.59 20.98
N HIS A 130 8.38 1.24 21.38
CA HIS A 130 7.41 2.14 22.00
C HIS A 130 7.18 3.44 21.22
N ARG A 131 7.28 3.37 19.89
CA ARG A 131 7.19 4.51 18.99
C ARG A 131 6.29 4.19 17.80
N GLU A 132 5.63 5.21 17.28
CA GLU A 132 4.92 5.06 16.01
C GLU A 132 5.92 5.04 14.86
N PHE A 133 5.71 4.13 13.91
CA PHE A 133 6.49 4.08 12.68
C PHE A 133 6.36 5.39 11.91
N VAL A 134 7.48 6.05 11.65
CA VAL A 134 7.57 7.31 10.92
C VAL A 134 8.21 7.07 9.56
N SER A 135 7.60 7.57 8.48
CA SER A 135 8.18 7.44 7.14
C SER A 135 9.27 8.50 6.93
N PRO A 136 10.52 8.14 6.63
CA PRO A 136 11.60 9.09 6.44
C PRO A 136 11.35 9.94 5.18
N ALA A 137 11.36 11.26 5.36
CA ALA A 137 11.36 12.23 4.27
C ALA A 137 12.77 12.74 4.00
N LYS A 138 13.02 13.22 2.78
CA LYS A 138 14.30 13.83 2.39
C LYS A 138 14.37 15.27 2.94
N GLY A 139 14.72 15.44 4.22
CA GLY A 139 14.92 16.75 4.85
C GLY A 139 15.22 16.68 6.36
N GLU A 140 15.84 17.73 6.92
CA GLU A 140 16.12 17.85 8.36
C GLU A 140 14.85 18.05 9.23
N ASP A 141 13.74 18.46 8.60
CA ASP A 141 12.53 18.94 9.28
C ASP A 141 11.53 17.86 9.72
N GLY A 142 11.82 16.58 9.47
CA GLY A 142 11.00 15.45 9.92
C GLY A 142 10.18 14.79 8.80
N ASP A 143 9.23 13.93 9.17
CA ASP A 143 8.40 13.18 8.23
C ASP A 143 7.37 14.02 7.47
N LEU A 144 6.98 13.55 6.28
CA LEU A 144 6.14 14.31 5.33
C LEU A 144 4.76 14.71 5.87
N ILE A 145 4.29 14.11 6.97
CA ILE A 145 2.91 14.24 7.44
C ILE A 145 2.83 14.76 8.88
N GLU A 146 3.67 14.26 9.79
CA GLU A 146 3.61 14.62 11.21
C GLU A 146 4.77 15.51 11.67
N ASN A 147 5.68 15.91 10.76
CA ASN A 147 6.95 16.60 11.02
C ASN A 147 7.74 16.01 12.21
N LYS A 148 7.72 14.68 12.35
CA LYS A 148 8.49 13.94 13.37
C LYS A 148 9.84 13.57 12.82
N LYS A 149 10.89 13.81 13.59
CA LYS A 149 12.27 13.43 13.21
C LYS A 149 12.39 11.91 13.07
N PRO A 150 12.70 11.35 11.89
CA PRO A 150 12.89 9.91 11.74
C PRO A 150 14.13 9.44 12.52
N THR A 151 14.10 8.24 13.09
CA THR A 151 15.29 7.59 13.68
C THR A 151 15.88 6.57 12.72
N GLY A 152 17.10 6.09 12.99
CA GLY A 152 17.73 5.03 12.20
C GLY A 152 16.84 3.79 12.02
N THR A 153 16.01 3.45 13.01
CA THR A 153 15.06 2.34 12.90
C THR A 153 13.91 2.62 11.94
N ASP A 154 13.42 3.87 11.85
CA ASP A 154 12.42 4.28 10.86
C ASP A 154 12.97 4.13 9.43
N TYR A 155 14.24 4.49 9.23
CA TYR A 155 14.96 4.25 7.97
C TYR A 155 15.07 2.75 7.66
N LEU A 156 15.48 1.93 8.63
CA LEU A 156 15.58 0.48 8.44
C LEU A 156 14.22 -0.15 8.06
N ILE A 157 13.15 0.21 8.78
CA ILE A 157 11.80 -0.27 8.48
C ILE A 157 11.38 0.12 7.06
N SER A 158 11.69 1.34 6.64
CA SER A 158 11.37 1.84 5.30
C SER A 158 12.17 1.12 4.21
N VAL A 159 13.45 0.84 4.47
CA VAL A 159 14.30 0.03 3.58
C VAL A 159 13.76 -1.40 3.45
N ILE A 160 13.30 -2.02 4.54
CA ILE A 160 12.69 -3.36 4.49
C ILE A 160 11.42 -3.33 3.64
N TYR A 161 10.54 -2.35 3.83
CA TYR A 161 9.32 -2.24 3.04
C TYR A 161 9.62 -1.98 1.56
N PHE A 162 10.48 -0.99 1.23
CA PHE A 162 10.85 -0.70 -0.17
C PHE A 162 11.58 -1.86 -0.83
N GLY A 163 12.51 -2.50 -0.12
CA GLY A 163 13.23 -3.68 -0.59
C GLY A 163 12.27 -4.82 -0.90
N THR A 164 11.27 -5.04 -0.05
CA THR A 164 10.23 -6.05 -0.28
C THR A 164 9.33 -5.70 -1.45
N TRP A 165 8.87 -4.45 -1.55
CA TRP A 165 8.10 -3.96 -2.69
C TRP A 165 8.86 -4.15 -4.01
N PHE A 166 10.14 -3.77 -4.03
CA PHE A 166 11.00 -3.90 -5.19
C PHE A 166 11.22 -5.38 -5.55
N ALA A 167 11.56 -6.23 -4.58
CA ALA A 167 11.76 -7.66 -4.81
C ALA A 167 10.50 -8.34 -5.36
N LEU A 168 9.33 -8.09 -4.76
CA LEU A 168 8.05 -8.61 -5.24
C LEU A 168 7.70 -8.11 -6.64
N THR A 169 8.00 -6.85 -6.93
CA THR A 169 7.81 -6.24 -8.26
C THR A 169 8.72 -6.91 -9.30
N MET A 170 10.00 -7.12 -8.99
CA MET A 170 10.94 -7.82 -9.87
C MET A 170 10.53 -9.28 -10.10
N LEU A 171 10.10 -9.99 -9.06
CA LEU A 171 9.57 -11.36 -9.19
C LEU A 171 8.31 -11.41 -10.07
N SER A 172 7.43 -10.42 -9.92
CA SER A 172 6.24 -10.30 -10.77
C SER A 172 6.63 -10.05 -12.24
N ALA A 173 7.65 -9.22 -12.47
CA ALA A 173 8.16 -8.91 -13.79
C ALA A 173 8.91 -10.08 -14.45
N SER A 174 9.57 -10.95 -13.68
CA SER A 174 10.30 -12.12 -14.23
C SER A 174 9.39 -13.28 -14.63
N HIS A 175 8.17 -13.33 -14.10
CA HIS A 175 7.18 -14.39 -14.38
C HIS A 175 6.05 -13.92 -15.32
N SER A 176 6.17 -12.74 -15.91
CA SER A 176 5.17 -12.13 -16.80
C SER A 176 5.60 -12.13 -18.26
#